data_AF-A0A7C2TQT0-F1
#
_entry.id   AF-A0A7C2TQT0-F1
#
_cell.length_a   1.000
_cell.length_b   1.000
_cell.length_c   1.000
_cell.angle_alpha   90.00
_cell.angle_beta   90.00
_cell.angle_gamma   90.00
#
_symmetry.space_group_name_H-M   'P 1'
#
loop_
_entity.id
_entity.type
_entity.pdbx_description
1 polymer ?
#
loop_
_entity_poly.entity_id
_entity_poly.type
_entity_poly.pdbx_seq_one_letter_code
_entity_poly.pdbx_strand_id
1 'polypeptide(L)'
;MLERRQLRLHRVGLMVKPKIKGAGPIIERLSRFLTERGIELVAEPIVEEMAPGCRAALVPREDLPSTIDLLIVMGGDGTMLAAARLMGGRRIPVLGVNF
;
A
#
# COMPACT_ATOMS: atom_id res chain seq x y z
N MET A 1 -27.15 -6.02 10.51
CA MET A 1 -26.28 -5.18 11.36
C MET A 1 -24.85 -5.59 11.04
N LEU A 2 -24.10 -4.79 10.26
CA LEU A 2 -22.67 -5.09 10.02
C LEU A 2 -21.91 -4.75 11.30
N GLU A 3 -21.39 -5.77 11.99
CA GLU A 3 -20.46 -5.55 13.09
C GLU A 3 -19.28 -4.70 12.59
N ARG A 4 -19.02 -3.58 13.25
CA ARG A 4 -17.83 -2.77 12.99
C ARG A 4 -16.61 -3.58 13.43
N ARG A 5 -16.07 -4.38 12.52
CA ARG A 5 -14.81 -5.09 12.75
C ARG A 5 -13.70 -4.05 12.85
N GLN A 6 -13.12 -3.91 14.04
CA GLN A 6 -11.97 -3.05 14.24
C GLN A 6 -10.76 -3.67 13.54
N LEU A 7 -10.28 -3.03 12.48
CA LEU A 7 -9.06 -3.45 11.80
C LEU A 7 -7.87 -3.16 12.72
N ARG A 8 -7.16 -4.22 13.13
CA ARG A 8 -5.85 -4.09 13.76
C ARG A 8 -4.82 -4.05 12.65
N LEU A 9 -4.31 -2.86 12.36
CA LEU A 9 -3.31 -2.63 11.33
C LEU A 9 -1.94 -2.57 12.00
N HIS A 10 -1.06 -3.50 11.65
CA HIS A 10 0.36 -3.46 11.98
C HIS A 10 1.19 -3.22 10.72
N ARG A 11 0.74 -3.73 9.56
CA ARG A 11 1.46 -3.63 8.30
C ARG A 11 0.51 -3.19 7.19
N VAL A 12 0.87 -2.12 6.49
CA VAL A 12 0.12 -1.58 5.36
C VAL A 12 0.95 -1.75 4.10
N GLY A 13 0.38 -2.40 3.09
CA GLY A 13 0.99 -2.53 1.78
C GLY A 13 0.76 -1.28 0.94
N LEU A 14 1.72 -0.93 0.09
CA LEU A 14 1.58 0.09 -0.94
C LEU A 14 1.92 -0.50 -2.31
N MET A 15 0.94 -0.45 -3.20
CA MET A 15 1.11 -0.68 -4.63
C MET A 15 0.89 0.64 -5.36
N VAL A 16 1.85 1.06 -6.18
CA VAL A 16 1.80 2.33 -6.91
C VAL A 16 2.06 2.10 -8.39
N LYS A 17 1.31 2.77 -9.26
CA LYS A 17 1.65 2.80 -10.69
C LYS A 17 2.97 3.57 -10.89
N PRO A 18 3.97 2.98 -11.57
CA PRO A 18 5.26 3.63 -11.78
C PRO A 18 5.12 5.00 -12.46
N LYS A 19 6.01 5.93 -12.09
CA LYS A 19 6.14 7.25 -12.73
C LYS A 19 4.90 8.16 -12.63
N ILE A 20 4.00 7.93 -11.67
CA ILE A 20 2.95 8.91 -11.35
C ILE A 20 3.63 10.20 -10.84
N LYS A 21 3.39 11.32 -11.54
CA LYS A 21 3.88 12.64 -11.11
C LYS A 21 3.22 13.03 -9.80
N GLY A 22 4.02 13.51 -8.84
CA GLY A 22 3.52 13.98 -7.53
C GLY A 22 3.21 12.88 -6.52
N ALA A 23 3.34 11.59 -6.86
CA ALA A 23 3.13 10.50 -5.91
C ALA A 23 4.22 10.47 -4.81
N GLY A 24 5.47 10.80 -5.13
CA GLY A 24 6.60 10.76 -4.18
C GLY A 24 6.31 11.46 -2.84
N PRO A 25 6.01 12.77 -2.82
CA PRO A 25 5.69 13.49 -1.58
C PRO A 25 4.50 12.92 -0.81
N ILE A 26 3.51 12.34 -1.51
CA ILE A 26 2.35 11.71 -0.86
C ILE A 26 2.74 10.39 -0.21
N ILE A 27 3.60 9.60 -0.87
CA ILE A 27 4.15 8.35 -0.32
C ILE A 27 5.00 8.64 0.93
N GLU A 28 5.87 9.65 0.89
CA GLU A 28 6.68 10.03 2.05
C GLU A 28 5.82 10.49 3.24
N ARG A 29 4.77 11.28 2.97
CA ARG A 29 3.80 11.68 3.97
C ARG A 29 3.02 10.49 4.53
N LEU A 30 2.63 9.53 3.70
CA LEU A 30 1.97 8.30 4.12
C LEU A 30 2.90 7.46 5.02
N SER A 31 4.15 7.24 4.60
CA SER A 31 5.16 6.52 5.39
C SER A 31 5.33 7.14 6.78
N ARG A 32 5.45 8.46 6.87
CA ARG A 32 5.53 9.18 8.15
C ARG A 32 4.27 8.98 9.00
N PHE A 33 3.09 9.16 8.41
CA PHE A 33 1.80 9.02 9.09
C PHE A 33 1.61 7.63 9.71
N LEU A 34 2.03 6.58 8.99
CA LEU A 34 1.97 5.20 9.45
C LEU A 34 3.01 4.92 10.54
N THR A 35 4.24 5.40 10.34
CA THR A 35 5.35 5.23 11.30
C THR A 35 5.02 5.86 12.65
N GLU A 36 4.44 7.07 12.68
CA GLU A 36 3.98 7.75 13.90
C GLU A 36 2.92 6.96 14.69
N ARG A 37 2.26 6.00 14.05
CA ARG A 37 1.24 5.12 14.64
C ARG A 37 1.76 3.71 14.93
N GLY A 38 3.05 3.46 14.74
CA GLY A 38 3.65 2.14 14.89
C GLY A 38 3.20 1.14 13.82
N ILE A 39 2.77 1.63 12.66
CA ILE A 39 2.35 0.82 11.52
C ILE A 39 3.48 0.80 10.50
N GLU A 40 3.92 -0.39 10.11
CA GLU A 40 4.96 -0.58 9.10
C GLU A 40 4.36 -0.42 7.69
N LEU A 41 5.04 0.35 6.84
CA LEU A 41 4.75 0.41 5.42
C LEU A 41 5.55 -0.70 4.70
N VAL A 42 4.88 -1.50 3.89
CA VAL A 42 5.49 -2.55 3.06
C VAL A 42 5.22 -2.21 1.60
N ALA A 43 6.23 -2.24 0.73
CA ALA A 43 6.07 -1.78 -0.65
C ALA A 43 6.97 -2.52 -1.64
N GLU A 44 6.69 -2.34 -2.92
CA GLU A 44 7.58 -2.78 -4.00
C GLU A 44 8.84 -1.89 -4.09
N PRO A 45 9.97 -2.41 -4.61
CA PRO A 45 11.22 -1.64 -4.74
C PRO A 45 11.09 -0.30 -5.49
N ILE A 46 10.14 -0.18 -6.43
CA ILE A 46 9.89 1.06 -7.17
C ILE A 46 9.56 2.26 -6.26
N VAL A 47 9.06 2.01 -5.04
CA VAL A 47 8.76 3.06 -4.08
C VAL A 47 10.02 3.79 -3.61
N GLU A 48 11.16 3.09 -3.51
CA GLU A 48 12.44 3.71 -3.13
C GLU A 48 12.88 4.75 -4.18
N GLU A 49 12.72 4.44 -5.47
CA GLU A 49 13.01 5.37 -6.56
C GLU A 49 12.03 6.55 -6.60
N MET A 50 10.75 6.29 -6.35
CA MET A 50 9.69 7.31 -6.44
C MET A 50 9.66 8.25 -5.22
N ALA A 51 10.10 7.75 -4.07
CA ALA A 51 10.02 8.43 -2.78
C ALA A 51 11.25 8.10 -1.92
N PRO A 52 12.42 8.68 -2.21
CA PRO A 52 13.66 8.36 -1.49
C PRO A 52 13.62 8.66 0.01
N GLY A 53 12.73 9.56 0.47
CA GLY A 53 12.50 9.84 1.89
C GLY A 53 11.53 8.86 2.57
N CYS A 54 10.98 7.90 1.83
CA CYS A 54 10.04 6.90 2.34
C CYS A 54 10.78 5.82 3.13
N ARG A 55 10.26 5.49 4.31
CA ARG A 55 10.67 4.29 5.05
C ARG A 55 9.61 3.22 4.82
N ALA A 56 9.99 2.19 4.06
CA ALA A 56 9.17 1.02 3.82
C ALA A 56 10.04 -0.24 3.83
N ALA A 57 9.48 -1.36 4.30
CA ALA A 57 10.05 -2.67 4.03
C ALA A 57 9.78 -3.03 2.56
N LEU A 58 10.84 -3.29 1.80
CA LEU A 58 10.73 -3.62 0.39
C LEU A 58 10.57 -5.13 0.20
N VAL A 59 9.54 -5.53 -0.54
CA VAL A 59 9.24 -6.93 -0.85
C VAL A 59 8.85 -7.09 -2.33
N PRO A 60 9.04 -8.27 -2.93
CA PRO A 60 8.43 -8.60 -4.21
C PRO A 60 6.92 -8.40 -4.18
N ARG A 61 6.33 -8.01 -5.32
CA ARG A 61 4.89 -7.70 -5.41
C ARG A 61 4.02 -8.88 -4.94
N GLU A 62 4.41 -10.09 -5.34
CA GLU A 62 3.76 -11.36 -5.00
C GLU A 62 3.72 -11.66 -3.49
N ASP A 63 4.60 -11.04 -2.71
CA ASP A 63 4.71 -11.23 -1.26
C ASP A 63 3.90 -10.20 -0.45
N LEU A 64 3.43 -9.11 -1.07
CA LEU A 64 2.55 -8.14 -0.41
C LEU A 64 1.32 -8.81 0.24
N PRO A 65 0.57 -9.71 -0.44
CA PRO A 65 -0.65 -10.29 0.13
C PRO A 65 -0.45 -11.21 1.34
N SER A 66 0.78 -11.67 1.60
CA SER A 66 1.09 -12.52 2.76
C SER A 66 1.65 -11.71 3.94
N THR A 67 1.95 -10.43 3.74
CA THR A 67 2.71 -9.61 4.70
C THR A 67 1.94 -8.43 5.28
N ILE A 68 0.72 -8.14 4.82
CA ILE A 68 -0.01 -6.90 5.13
C ILE A 68 -1.43 -7.15 5.66
N ASP A 69 -1.95 -6.19 6.42
CA ASP A 69 -3.32 -6.15 6.93
C ASP A 69 -4.28 -5.34 6.04
N LEU A 70 -3.73 -4.44 5.22
CA LEU A 70 -4.43 -3.54 4.31
C LEU A 70 -3.52 -3.25 3.11
N LEU A 71 -4.07 -3.23 1.89
CA LEU A 71 -3.36 -2.75 0.70
C LEU A 71 -3.86 -1.36 0.31
N ILE A 72 -2.97 -0.39 0.22
CA ILE A 72 -3.21 0.91 -0.41
C ILE A 72 -2.75 0.83 -1.86
N VAL A 73 -3.61 1.28 -2.78
CA VAL A 73 -3.32 1.30 -4.22
C VAL A 73 -3.33 2.74 -4.71
N MET A 74 -2.20 3.23 -5.20
CA MET A 74 -2.06 4.57 -5.78
C MET A 74 -2.01 4.48 -7.31
N GLY A 75 -3.08 4.91 -7.97
CA GLY A 75 -3.22 4.87 -9.42
C GLY A 75 -4.67 4.85 -9.87
N GLY A 76 -4.89 4.42 -11.12
CA GLY A 76 -6.24 4.30 -11.70
C GLY A 76 -6.75 2.86 -11.71
N ASP A 77 -7.80 2.62 -12.51
CA ASP A 77 -8.50 1.33 -12.57
C ASP A 77 -7.60 0.15 -12.92
N GLY A 78 -6.66 0.35 -13.86
CA GLY A 78 -5.71 -0.71 -14.23
C GLY A 78 -4.85 -1.18 -13.05
N THR A 79 -4.48 -0.25 -12.15
CA THR A 79 -3.73 -0.56 -10.93
C THR A 79 -4.62 -1.25 -9.90
N MET A 80 -5.88 -0.82 -9.78
CA MET A 80 -6.86 -1.44 -8.87
C MET A 80 -7.21 -2.87 -9.31
N LEU A 81 -7.37 -3.12 -10.62
CA LEU A 81 -7.58 -4.46 -11.16
C LEU A 81 -6.35 -5.35 -10.96
N ALA A 82 -5.14 -4.81 -11.13
CA ALA A 82 -3.91 -5.53 -10.84
C ALA A 82 -3.82 -5.91 -9.35
N ALA A 83 -4.17 -4.99 -8.45
CA ALA A 83 -4.26 -5.25 -7.01
C ALA A 83 -5.31 -6.33 -6.69
N ALA A 84 -6.50 -6.26 -7.29
CA ALA A 84 -7.56 -7.25 -7.07
C ALA A 84 -7.12 -8.67 -7.50
N ARG A 85 -6.41 -8.79 -8.64
CA ARG A 85 -5.83 -10.06 -9.09
C ARG A 85 -4.75 -10.56 -8.15
N LEU A 86 -3.85 -9.66 -7.72
CA LEU A 86 -2.78 -9.98 -6.77
C LEU A 86 -3.36 -10.49 -5.43
N MET A 87 -4.48 -9.92 -4.98
CA MET A 87 -5.09 -10.36 -3.73
C MET A 87 -5.65 -11.78 -3.78
N GLY A 88 -5.97 -12.31 -4.96
CA GLY A 88 -6.29 -13.72 -5.15
C GLY A 88 -7.39 -14.26 -4.23
N GLY A 89 -8.39 -13.44 -3.87
CA GLY A 89 -9.48 -13.82 -2.98
C GLY A 89 -9.17 -13.75 -1.47
N ARG A 90 -7.98 -13.28 -1.07
CA ARG A 90 -7.64 -13.02 0.33
C ARG A 90 -8.52 -11.93 0.92
N ARG A 91 -8.86 -12.06 2.21
CA ARG A 91 -9.69 -11.09 2.96
C ARG A 91 -8.89 -9.89 3.48
N ILE A 92 -8.00 -9.35 2.65
CA ILE A 92 -7.27 -8.12 2.96
C ILE A 92 -8.01 -6.97 2.27
N PRO A 93 -8.45 -5.94 2.99
CA PRO A 93 -9.11 -4.79 2.39
C PRO A 93 -8.15 -4.07 1.42
N VAL A 94 -8.72 -3.49 0.37
CA VAL A 94 -7.98 -2.68 -0.61
C VAL A 94 -8.55 -1.27 -0.60
N LEU A 95 -7.69 -0.29 -0.36
CA LEU A 95 -8.00 1.14 -0.37
C LEU A 95 -7.37 1.79 -1.61
N GLY A 96 -8.22 2.17 -2.57
CA GLY A 96 -7.79 2.92 -3.74
C GLY A 96 -7.61 4.41 -3.43
N VAL A 97 -6.50 4.98 -3.89
CA VAL A 97 -6.20 6.42 -3.91
C VAL A 97 -6.00 6.82 -5.37
N ASN A 98 -6.89 7.68 -5.86
CA ASN A 98 -6.89 8.10 -7.26
C ASN A 98 -5.80 9.16 -7.51
N PHE A 99 -5.16 9.07 -8.68
CA PHE A 99 -4.05 9.90 -9.14
C PHE A 99 -4.17 10.23 -10.62
#